data_AF-A0AAD6K987-F1
#
_entry.id   AF-A0AAD6K987-F1
#
_cell.length_a   1.000
_cell.length_b   1.000
_cell.length_c   1.000
_cell.angle_alpha   90.00
_cell.angle_beta   90.00
_cell.angle_gamma   90.00
#
_symmetry.space_group_name_H-M   'P 1'
#
loop_
_entity.id
_entity.type
_entity.pdbx_description
1 polymer ?
#
loop_
_entity_poly.entity_id
_entity_poly.type
_entity_poly.pdbx_seq_one_letter_code
_entity_poly.pdbx_strand_id
1 'polypeptide(L)'
;MEVPQVGSERDKTISSSPVSLVSNFWKDFELEKEKSVLDEQGLRIAENQENSQKNRRKLAESTRDFKKASSDEKLGLFNSLLKGFQEEVDNLTKRAKFGENAFLNIYQKLYEAPDPYPALASISEQDLKLSELESESRKMKVELEEFRTEAAHLKNQQATIRRLEERNRQLEQQMEEKVKEIVEMKQRSLAEENQKTLEVLKEREQSLQDQLRQAKDSVATIQKLHELAQSQLFEVRAQSEEEWAAKQSEVNLLMDEVERAQTRLFSLEREKGVLRSQLQSANEEIGDKKGDNSDSTSILESSLSTKEKLISELNMELHNIETTLTNEREQHINEIKKLNILLNEKEAALEEMKKELQSKPTEKLVDDLRKKVKILQAVGYNSIEAEDWEVATSGEEMSKMESLLLDKNRKMEHELTQLKIKISEKVTSLETAEGKIIELTAKVDEQQKLIQKLEDDILKGYSSKDRKGNLFDDWDHSEVGGVELYENADQKHLLDQDQSSMLKVICNQRDRFRARLRETEEA
;
A
#
# COMPACT_ATOMS: atom_id res chain seq x y z
N MET A 1 9.90 46.88 5.90
CA MET A 1 10.06 46.97 7.37
C MET A 1 11.56 46.92 7.64
N GLU A 2 12.14 48.01 8.11
CA GLU A 2 13.56 48.11 8.48
C GLU A 2 13.67 48.42 9.97
N VAL A 3 14.04 47.44 10.79
CA VAL A 3 14.42 47.65 12.20
C VAL A 3 15.21 46.41 12.68
N PRO A 4 16.27 46.56 13.49
CA PRO A 4 17.39 47.48 13.31
C PRO A 4 18.74 46.73 13.29
N GLN A 5 19.79 47.40 12.83
CA GLN A 5 21.17 46.94 12.98
C GLN A 5 21.64 47.14 14.43
N VAL A 6 21.63 46.08 15.25
CA VAL A 6 22.10 46.13 16.64
C VAL A 6 23.62 46.18 16.68
N GLY A 7 24.19 47.35 16.98
CA GLY A 7 25.63 47.53 17.12
C GLY A 7 26.16 46.94 18.43
N SER A 8 27.13 46.03 18.35
CA SER A 8 27.90 45.57 19.51
C SER A 8 29.13 46.45 19.73
N GLU A 9 28.93 47.66 20.28
CA GLU A 9 30.02 48.44 20.88
C GLU A 9 30.42 47.84 22.25
N ARG A 10 31.00 46.64 22.20
CA ARG A 10 31.76 45.90 23.21
C ARG A 10 32.58 44.87 22.42
N ASP A 11 33.92 44.84 22.45
CA ASP A 11 34.84 45.52 23.36
C ASP A 11 35.89 46.39 22.64
N LYS A 12 36.11 47.61 23.16
CA LYS A 12 37.22 48.51 22.78
C LYS A 12 38.37 48.49 23.79
N THR A 13 38.52 47.39 24.54
CA THR A 13 39.80 47.07 25.19
C THR A 13 40.79 46.68 24.10
N ILE A 14 41.72 47.59 23.76
CA ILE A 14 42.83 47.29 22.84
C ILE A 14 43.85 46.42 23.59
N SER A 15 43.45 45.17 23.86
CA SER A 15 44.38 44.05 23.86
C SER A 15 44.83 43.86 22.42
N SER A 16 45.78 44.71 22.01
CA SER A 16 46.47 44.58 20.73
C SER A 16 46.93 43.12 20.58
N SER A 17 46.41 42.43 19.56
CA SER A 17 46.71 41.01 19.34
C SER A 17 48.23 40.77 19.41
N PRO A 18 48.71 39.64 19.97
CA PRO A 18 50.13 39.30 19.94
C PRO A 18 50.72 39.43 18.53
N VAL A 19 49.95 39.05 17.50
CA VAL A 19 50.31 39.24 16.08
C VAL A 19 50.54 40.70 15.74
N SER A 20 49.68 41.61 16.19
CA SER A 20 49.81 43.06 15.96
C SER A 20 50.97 43.67 16.74
N LEU A 21 51.20 43.26 18.00
CA LEU A 21 52.33 43.71 18.81
C LEU A 21 53.66 43.32 18.17
N VAL A 22 53.82 42.04 17.85
CA VAL A 22 55.02 41.48 17.22
C VAL A 22 55.22 42.08 15.83
N SER A 23 54.17 42.18 15.01
CA SER A 23 54.25 42.78 13.67
C SER A 23 54.65 44.26 13.69
N ASN A 24 54.12 45.06 14.63
CA ASN A 24 54.50 46.46 14.78
C ASN A 24 55.95 46.59 15.25
N PHE A 25 56.37 45.85 16.29
CA PHE A 25 57.76 45.89 16.76
C PHE A 25 58.76 45.53 15.67
N TRP A 26 58.58 44.38 14.99
CA TRP A 26 59.56 43.93 13.98
C TRP A 26 59.59 44.80 12.72
N LYS A 27 58.51 45.56 12.46
CA LYS A 27 58.47 46.60 11.43
C LYS A 27 59.26 47.84 11.86
N ASP A 28 59.00 48.36 13.06
CA ASP A 28 59.60 49.59 13.57
C ASP A 28 61.08 49.40 13.99
N PHE A 29 61.48 48.17 14.32
CA PHE A 29 62.86 47.75 14.59
C PHE A 29 63.74 47.72 13.31
N GLU A 30 63.14 47.67 12.11
CA GLU A 30 63.83 47.71 10.82
C GLU A 30 65.06 46.75 10.74
N LEU A 31 64.87 45.47 11.08
CA LEU A 31 65.94 44.45 11.25
C LEU A 31 67.10 44.53 10.23
N GLU A 32 66.83 44.76 8.93
CA GLU A 32 67.87 44.82 7.89
C GLU A 32 68.84 46.00 8.05
N LYS A 33 68.33 47.14 8.54
CA LYS A 33 69.12 48.34 8.86
C LYS A 33 69.94 48.13 10.12
N GLU A 34 69.36 47.50 11.14
CA GLU A 34 70.08 47.14 12.36
C GLU A 34 71.21 46.14 12.06
N LYS A 35 71.01 45.11 11.23
CA LYS A 35 72.12 44.25 10.75
C LYS A 35 73.28 45.07 10.18
N SER A 36 73.00 46.02 9.28
CA SER A 36 74.05 46.85 8.68
C SER A 36 74.81 47.72 9.69
N VAL A 37 74.17 48.14 10.78
CA VAL A 37 74.83 48.84 11.90
C VAL A 37 75.69 47.88 12.72
N LEU A 38 75.25 46.63 12.91
CA LEU A 38 76.02 45.58 13.60
C LEU A 38 77.25 45.14 12.80
N ASP A 39 77.15 45.08 11.47
CA ASP A 39 78.29 44.80 10.59
C ASP A 39 79.36 45.92 10.69
N GLU A 40 78.96 47.20 10.68
CA GLU A 40 79.90 48.32 10.88
C GLU A 40 80.56 48.27 12.27
N GLN A 41 79.80 47.94 13.32
CA GLN A 41 80.33 47.77 14.67
C GLN A 41 81.31 46.58 14.76
N GLY A 42 80.98 45.44 14.15
CA GLY A 42 81.83 44.26 14.11
C GLY A 42 83.16 44.52 13.38
N LEU A 43 83.12 45.21 12.24
CA LEU A 43 84.31 45.64 11.51
C LEU A 43 85.18 46.58 12.36
N ARG A 44 84.58 47.57 13.06
CA ARG A 44 85.33 48.43 13.99
C ARG A 44 85.92 47.66 15.19
N ILE A 45 85.25 46.63 15.71
CA ILE A 45 85.79 45.80 16.79
C ILE A 45 87.04 45.06 16.30
N ALA A 46 87.00 44.46 15.10
CA ALA A 46 88.14 43.78 14.49
C ALA A 46 89.32 44.75 14.23
N GLU A 47 89.05 45.94 13.67
CA GLU A 47 90.07 46.97 13.44
C GLU A 47 90.73 47.43 14.75
N ASN A 48 89.94 47.72 15.79
CA ASN A 48 90.47 48.11 17.10
C ASN A 48 91.24 46.98 17.81
N GLN A 49 90.91 45.72 17.52
CA GLN A 49 91.68 44.56 18.01
C GLN A 49 93.03 44.46 17.29
N GLU A 50 93.07 44.64 15.97
CA GLU A 50 94.31 44.59 15.18
C GLU A 50 95.23 45.78 15.52
N ASN A 51 94.68 46.99 15.63
CA ASN A 51 95.46 48.20 15.95
C ASN A 51 96.09 48.13 17.35
N SER A 52 95.38 47.61 18.35
CA SER A 52 95.96 47.38 19.69
C SER A 52 97.04 46.29 19.66
N GLN A 53 96.90 45.22 18.84
CA GLN A 53 98.00 44.27 18.64
C GLN A 53 99.24 44.92 18.01
N LYS A 54 99.06 45.79 17.00
CA LYS A 54 100.15 46.56 16.38
C LYS A 54 100.84 47.48 17.40
N ASN A 55 100.07 48.24 18.19
CA ASN A 55 100.59 49.15 19.21
C ASN A 55 101.33 48.41 20.33
N ARG A 56 100.77 47.29 20.82
CA ARG A 56 101.39 46.46 21.86
C ARG A 56 102.76 45.91 21.42
N ARG A 57 102.92 45.57 20.14
CA ARG A 57 104.22 45.17 19.56
C ARG A 57 105.20 46.35 19.54
N LYS A 58 104.80 47.51 18.99
CA LYS A 58 105.62 48.74 18.98
C LYS A 58 106.10 49.12 20.39
N LEU A 59 105.21 49.09 21.38
CA LEU A 59 105.55 49.41 22.78
C LEU A 59 106.56 48.44 23.38
N ALA A 60 106.47 47.14 23.08
CA ALA A 60 107.45 46.16 23.53
C ALA A 60 108.85 46.44 22.92
N GLU A 61 108.89 46.88 21.66
CA GLU A 61 110.14 47.26 20.96
C GLU A 61 110.73 48.56 21.53
N SER A 62 109.93 49.62 21.64
CA SER A 62 110.36 50.88 22.28
C SER A 62 110.81 50.68 23.73
N THR A 63 110.16 49.80 24.50
CA THR A 63 110.58 49.42 25.86
C THR A 63 111.92 48.68 25.86
N ARG A 64 112.13 47.76 24.92
CA ARG A 64 113.38 47.00 24.76
C ARG A 64 114.54 47.92 24.41
N ASP A 65 114.31 48.87 23.51
CA ASP A 65 115.38 49.70 22.98
C ASP A 65 115.68 50.91 23.90
N PHE A 66 114.68 51.43 24.62
CA PHE A 66 114.89 52.30 25.79
C PHE A 66 115.80 51.65 26.85
N LYS A 67 115.64 50.35 27.14
CA LYS A 67 116.52 49.64 28.10
C LYS A 67 118.00 49.63 27.65
N LYS A 68 118.25 49.52 26.33
CA LYS A 68 119.60 49.45 25.73
C LYS A 68 120.32 50.80 25.63
N ALA A 69 119.58 51.91 25.51
CA ALA A 69 120.15 53.25 25.30
C ALA A 69 121.10 53.68 26.44
N SER A 70 122.01 54.62 26.15
CA SER A 70 122.92 55.20 27.15
C SER A 70 122.18 56.08 28.17
N SER A 71 122.89 56.53 29.22
CA SER A 71 122.26 57.28 30.32
C SER A 71 121.71 58.65 29.88
N ASP A 72 122.31 59.28 28.88
CA ASP A 72 121.90 60.58 28.34
C ASP A 72 120.71 60.41 27.38
N GLU A 73 120.82 59.46 26.45
CA GLU A 73 119.74 59.11 25.49
C GLU A 73 118.45 58.66 26.20
N LYS A 74 118.57 57.97 27.35
CA LYS A 74 117.43 57.55 28.17
C LYS A 74 116.55 58.72 28.61
N LEU A 75 117.12 59.88 28.94
CA LEU A 75 116.32 61.05 29.32
C LEU A 75 115.50 61.59 28.13
N GLY A 76 116.05 61.54 26.92
CA GLY A 76 115.32 61.88 25.69
C GLY A 76 114.21 60.87 25.34
N LEU A 77 114.51 59.58 25.44
CA LEU A 77 113.57 58.50 25.06
C LEU A 77 112.44 58.28 26.09
N PHE A 78 112.66 58.60 27.37
CA PHE A 78 111.69 58.33 28.45
C PHE A 78 110.32 58.98 28.19
N ASN A 79 110.31 60.26 27.80
CA ASN A 79 109.07 61.01 27.56
C ASN A 79 108.26 60.42 26.39
N SER A 80 108.94 59.93 25.36
CA SER A 80 108.30 59.26 24.21
C SER A 80 107.68 57.91 24.63
N LEU A 81 108.42 57.11 25.38
CA LEU A 81 107.95 55.80 25.86
C LEU A 81 106.76 55.94 26.83
N LEU A 82 106.83 56.87 27.78
CA LEU A 82 105.76 57.15 28.74
C LEU A 82 104.48 57.59 28.01
N LYS A 83 104.60 58.50 27.03
CA LYS A 83 103.47 58.95 26.21
C LYS A 83 102.86 57.80 25.41
N GLY A 84 103.68 56.92 24.82
CA GLY A 84 103.18 55.74 24.11
C GLY A 84 102.39 54.78 25.00
N PHE A 85 102.84 54.56 26.25
CA PHE A 85 102.08 53.74 27.20
C PHE A 85 100.75 54.40 27.59
N GLN A 86 100.73 55.72 27.80
CA GLN A 86 99.49 56.46 28.04
C GLN A 86 98.54 56.35 26.85
N GLU A 87 99.02 56.55 25.62
CA GLU A 87 98.23 56.46 24.39
C GLU A 87 97.59 55.07 24.20
N GLU A 88 98.30 53.97 24.48
CA GLU A 88 97.69 52.63 24.40
C GLU A 88 96.72 52.35 25.55
N VAL A 89 96.94 52.87 26.77
CA VAL A 89 95.95 52.77 27.86
C VAL A 89 94.66 53.54 27.51
N ASP A 90 94.78 54.73 26.94
CA ASP A 90 93.64 55.51 26.43
C ASP A 90 92.93 54.78 25.29
N ASN A 91 93.66 54.15 24.37
CA ASN A 91 93.08 53.41 23.25
C ASN A 91 92.41 52.09 23.68
N LEU A 92 92.99 51.37 24.65
CA LEU A 92 92.36 50.22 25.29
C LEU A 92 91.05 50.61 25.98
N THR A 93 91.05 51.76 26.68
CA THR A 93 89.86 52.31 27.36
C THR A 93 88.78 52.72 26.35
N LYS A 94 89.15 53.32 25.22
CA LYS A 94 88.22 53.64 24.11
C LYS A 94 87.62 52.36 23.49
N ARG A 95 88.45 51.32 23.25
CA ARG A 95 87.97 50.04 22.70
C ARG A 95 87.01 49.33 23.65
N ALA A 96 87.32 49.29 24.95
CA ALA A 96 86.44 48.71 25.96
C ALA A 96 85.05 49.37 25.92
N LYS A 97 85.01 50.70 26.05
CA LYS A 97 83.77 51.49 25.97
C LYS A 97 83.03 51.32 24.64
N PHE A 98 83.74 51.17 23.52
CA PHE A 98 83.10 50.92 22.22
C PHE A 98 82.40 49.54 22.19
N GLY A 99 83.07 48.48 22.65
CA GLY A 99 82.50 47.14 22.72
C GLY A 99 81.35 47.02 23.74
N GLU A 100 81.50 47.67 24.90
CA GLU A 100 80.47 47.77 25.94
C GLU A 100 79.21 48.47 25.41
N ASN A 101 79.35 49.63 24.76
CA ASN A 101 78.23 50.37 24.16
C ASN A 101 77.57 49.60 22.99
N ALA A 102 78.35 48.93 22.16
CA ALA A 102 77.83 48.07 21.08
C ALA A 102 76.98 46.93 21.64
N PHE A 103 77.50 46.22 22.64
CA PHE A 103 76.78 45.14 23.32
C PHE A 103 75.49 45.63 24.01
N LEU A 104 75.55 46.73 24.75
CA LEU A 104 74.38 47.26 25.46
C LEU A 104 73.27 47.75 24.51
N ASN A 105 73.62 48.34 23.37
CA ASN A 105 72.69 48.74 22.31
C ASN A 105 71.91 47.54 21.76
N ILE A 106 72.60 46.43 21.46
CA ILE A 106 71.98 45.16 21.06
C ILE A 106 71.09 44.60 22.17
N TYR A 107 71.63 44.53 23.40
CA TYR A 107 70.96 43.92 24.54
C TYR A 107 69.65 44.62 24.87
N GLN A 108 69.62 45.96 24.91
CA GLN A 108 68.40 46.71 25.16
C GLN A 108 67.33 46.42 24.11
N LYS A 109 67.68 46.49 22.82
CA LYS A 109 66.75 46.24 21.71
C LYS A 109 66.17 44.82 21.70
N LEU A 110 66.98 43.82 22.03
CA LEU A 110 66.52 42.43 22.13
C LEU A 110 65.73 42.16 23.42
N TYR A 111 65.95 42.92 24.49
CA TYR A 111 65.19 42.84 25.73
C TYR A 111 63.81 43.53 25.63
N GLU A 112 63.71 44.59 24.83
CA GLU A 112 62.46 45.29 24.50
C GLU A 112 61.61 44.56 23.44
N ALA A 113 62.13 43.50 22.82
CA ALA A 113 61.43 42.74 21.78
C ALA A 113 60.30 41.86 22.37
N PRO A 114 59.07 41.94 21.84
CA PRO A 114 57.97 41.07 22.26
C PRO A 114 58.18 39.63 21.75
N ASP A 115 57.83 38.66 22.59
CA ASP A 115 57.88 37.24 22.25
C ASP A 115 57.02 36.92 21.01
N PRO A 116 57.60 36.35 19.93
CA PRO A 116 56.84 35.96 18.74
C PRO A 116 55.99 34.70 18.94
N TYR A 117 56.24 33.87 19.96
CA TYR A 117 55.56 32.58 20.12
C TYR A 117 54.03 32.71 20.30
N PRO A 118 53.49 33.60 21.15
CA PRO A 118 52.04 33.80 21.26
C PRO A 118 51.37 34.31 19.98
N ALA A 119 52.11 35.04 19.13
CA ALA A 119 51.62 35.45 17.81
C ALA A 119 51.50 34.25 16.86
N LEU A 120 52.55 33.42 16.79
CA LEU A 120 52.57 32.22 15.93
C LEU A 120 51.56 31.17 16.39
N ALA A 121 51.39 30.97 17.70
CA ALA A 121 50.36 30.10 18.27
C ALA A 121 48.95 30.58 17.89
N SER A 122 48.66 31.88 18.07
CA SER A 122 47.37 32.47 17.70
C SER A 122 47.07 32.39 16.20
N ILE A 123 48.08 32.38 15.32
CA ILE A 123 47.90 32.18 13.88
C ILE A 123 47.59 30.70 13.60
N SER A 124 48.35 29.77 14.19
CA SER A 124 48.14 28.34 14.03
C SER A 124 46.75 27.89 14.50
N GLU A 125 46.23 28.45 15.59
CA GLU A 125 44.86 28.19 16.06
C GLU A 125 43.80 28.76 15.10
N GLN A 126 44.05 29.92 14.49
CA GLN A 126 43.14 30.53 13.52
C GLN A 126 43.12 29.76 12.20
N ASP A 127 44.28 29.29 11.70
CA ASP A 127 44.38 28.50 10.47
C ASP A 127 43.68 27.14 10.62
N LEU A 128 43.84 26.46 11.76
CA LEU A 128 43.10 25.23 12.08
C LEU A 128 41.58 25.48 12.06
N LYS A 129 41.13 26.52 12.77
CA LYS A 129 39.70 26.87 12.86
C LYS A 129 39.11 27.31 11.51
N LEU A 130 39.89 27.98 10.66
CA LEU A 130 39.49 28.28 9.28
C LEU A 130 39.36 27.00 8.44
N SER A 131 40.27 26.04 8.60
CA SER A 131 40.19 24.74 7.91
C SER A 131 38.95 23.94 8.31
N GLU A 132 38.63 23.91 9.61
CA GLU A 132 37.42 23.29 10.15
C GLU A 132 36.15 23.93 9.56
N LEU A 133 36.03 25.26 9.63
CA LEU A 133 34.89 26.03 9.09
C LEU A 133 34.77 25.92 7.58
N GLU A 134 35.88 25.83 6.83
CA GLU A 134 35.85 25.52 5.40
C GLU A 134 35.32 24.11 5.14
N SER A 135 35.72 23.11 5.94
CA SER A 135 35.23 21.74 5.79
C SER A 135 33.72 21.63 6.06
N GLU A 136 33.22 22.34 7.08
CA GLU A 136 31.80 22.45 7.42
C GLU A 136 31.03 23.20 6.32
N SER A 137 31.55 24.33 5.86
CA SER A 137 30.97 25.09 4.74
C SER A 137 30.91 24.29 3.44
N ARG A 138 31.80 23.31 3.23
CA ARG A 138 31.74 22.37 2.10
C ARG A 138 30.67 21.30 2.31
N LYS A 139 30.59 20.67 3.49
CA LYS A 139 29.55 19.68 3.84
C LYS A 139 28.14 20.27 3.70
N MET A 140 27.88 21.40 4.35
CA MET A 140 26.59 22.11 4.30
C MET A 140 26.16 22.47 2.86
N LYS A 141 27.12 22.71 1.94
CA LYS A 141 26.80 22.97 0.52
C LYS A 141 26.44 21.71 -0.26
N VAL A 142 27.00 20.55 0.09
CA VAL A 142 26.63 19.26 -0.49
C VAL A 142 25.23 18.87 -0.02
N GLU A 143 24.98 18.89 1.30
CA GLU A 143 23.67 18.60 1.90
C GLU A 143 22.56 19.50 1.33
N LEU A 144 22.82 20.81 1.18
CA LEU A 144 21.87 21.74 0.56
C LEU A 144 21.58 21.45 -0.92
N GLU A 145 22.53 20.86 -1.67
CA GLU A 145 22.30 20.47 -3.06
C GLU A 145 21.60 19.11 -3.16
N GLU A 146 21.92 18.17 -2.28
CA GLU A 146 21.19 16.91 -2.13
C GLU A 146 19.71 17.18 -1.84
N PHE A 147 19.39 17.98 -0.81
CA PHE A 147 18.01 18.39 -0.51
C PHE A 147 17.32 19.14 -1.68
N ARG A 148 18.05 19.88 -2.52
CA ARG A 148 17.49 20.49 -3.75
C ARG A 148 17.13 19.44 -4.78
N THR A 149 17.97 18.43 -4.98
CA THR A 149 17.67 17.33 -5.92
C THR A 149 16.49 16.49 -5.43
N GLU A 150 16.41 16.20 -4.13
CA GLU A 150 15.25 15.51 -3.53
C GLU A 150 13.96 16.33 -3.68
N ALA A 151 13.98 17.63 -3.37
CA ALA A 151 12.83 18.51 -3.55
C ALA A 151 12.37 18.59 -5.02
N ALA A 152 13.31 18.59 -5.98
CA ALA A 152 13.00 18.54 -7.40
C ALA A 152 12.39 17.18 -7.82
N HIS A 153 12.89 16.07 -7.27
CA HIS A 153 12.37 14.74 -7.51
C HIS A 153 10.97 14.54 -6.93
N LEU A 154 10.74 14.94 -5.66
CA LEU A 154 9.42 14.93 -5.01
C LEU A 154 8.40 15.78 -5.79
N LYS A 155 8.80 16.95 -6.30
CA LYS A 155 7.94 17.79 -7.15
C LYS A 155 7.55 17.09 -8.47
N ASN A 156 8.44 16.30 -9.06
CA ASN A 156 8.15 15.50 -10.26
C ASN A 156 7.23 14.29 -9.94
N GLN A 157 7.48 13.61 -8.82
CA GLN A 157 6.58 12.56 -8.30
C GLN A 157 5.17 13.11 -8.08
N GLN A 158 5.01 14.25 -7.38
CA GLN A 158 3.70 14.84 -7.13
C GLN A 158 3.00 15.33 -8.41
N ALA A 159 3.76 15.81 -9.41
CA ALA A 159 3.21 16.10 -10.74
C ALA A 159 2.73 14.83 -11.47
N THR A 160 3.32 13.66 -11.18
CA THR A 160 2.91 12.37 -11.74
C THR A 160 1.71 11.78 -11.02
N ILE A 161 1.67 11.88 -9.67
CA ILE A 161 0.51 11.50 -8.84
C ILE A 161 -0.75 12.25 -9.34
N ARG A 162 -0.68 13.57 -9.52
CA ARG A 162 -1.81 14.36 -10.05
C ARG A 162 -2.33 13.91 -11.42
N ARG A 163 -1.47 13.39 -12.31
CA ARG A 163 -1.91 12.82 -13.60
C ARG A 163 -2.61 11.47 -13.43
N LEU A 164 -2.22 10.69 -12.42
CA LEU A 164 -2.85 9.40 -12.10
C LEU A 164 -4.19 9.60 -11.38
N GLU A 165 -4.27 10.54 -10.44
CA GLU A 165 -5.51 10.97 -9.77
C GLU A 165 -6.55 11.44 -10.79
N GLU A 166 -6.17 12.36 -11.67
CA GLU A 166 -7.06 12.88 -12.73
C GLU A 166 -7.48 11.79 -13.72
N ARG A 167 -6.56 10.89 -14.12
CA ARG A 167 -6.90 9.75 -14.98
C ARG A 167 -7.85 8.77 -14.29
N ASN A 168 -7.69 8.52 -13.00
CA ASN A 168 -8.57 7.63 -12.25
C ASN A 168 -9.98 8.24 -12.14
N ARG A 169 -10.07 9.53 -11.80
CA ARG A 169 -11.33 10.28 -11.78
C ARG A 169 -12.06 10.25 -13.12
N GLN A 170 -11.34 10.38 -14.24
CA GLN A 170 -11.91 10.28 -15.58
C GLN A 170 -12.44 8.86 -15.89
N LEU A 171 -11.78 7.81 -15.40
CA LEU A 171 -12.26 6.43 -15.53
C LEU A 171 -13.48 6.15 -14.64
N GLU A 172 -13.51 6.70 -13.43
CA GLU A 172 -14.66 6.64 -12.52
C GLU A 172 -15.89 7.33 -13.14
N GLN A 173 -15.72 8.54 -13.70
CA GLN A 173 -16.79 9.26 -14.40
C GLN A 173 -17.28 8.50 -15.64
N GLN A 174 -16.38 7.98 -16.48
CA GLN A 174 -16.78 7.15 -17.64
C GLN A 174 -17.48 5.84 -17.24
N MET A 175 -17.22 5.32 -16.03
CA MET A 175 -17.92 4.15 -15.51
C MET A 175 -19.31 4.54 -14.98
N GLU A 176 -19.43 5.66 -14.25
CA GLU A 176 -20.70 6.19 -13.76
C GLU A 176 -21.66 6.55 -14.92
N GLU A 177 -21.15 7.21 -15.96
CA GLU A 177 -21.89 7.51 -17.19
C GLU A 177 -22.41 6.23 -17.86
N LYS A 178 -21.56 5.21 -18.07
CA LYS A 178 -21.97 3.93 -18.66
C LYS A 178 -22.97 3.17 -17.80
N VAL A 179 -22.81 3.18 -16.47
CA VAL A 179 -23.78 2.56 -15.55
C VAL A 179 -25.13 3.29 -15.66
N LYS A 180 -25.13 4.63 -15.73
CA LYS A 180 -26.34 5.42 -15.93
C LYS A 180 -27.01 5.14 -17.28
N GLU A 181 -26.25 5.08 -18.38
CA GLU A 181 -26.77 4.71 -19.71
C GLU A 181 -27.41 3.31 -19.70
N ILE A 182 -26.76 2.32 -19.09
CA ILE A 182 -27.27 0.95 -18.96
C ILE A 182 -28.55 0.92 -18.12
N VAL A 183 -28.62 1.66 -17.01
CA VAL A 183 -29.82 1.78 -16.17
C VAL A 183 -30.96 2.46 -16.93
N GLU A 184 -30.70 3.56 -17.64
CA GLU A 184 -31.72 4.24 -18.45
C GLU A 184 -32.23 3.35 -19.60
N MET A 185 -31.35 2.64 -20.32
CA MET A 185 -31.75 1.68 -21.35
C MET A 185 -32.60 0.55 -20.77
N LYS A 186 -32.21 -0.02 -19.62
CA LYS A 186 -32.97 -1.09 -18.97
C LYS A 186 -34.32 -0.59 -18.45
N GLN A 187 -34.40 0.64 -17.94
CA GLN A 187 -35.64 1.25 -17.49
C GLN A 187 -36.60 1.53 -18.67
N ARG A 188 -36.09 2.00 -19.81
CA ARG A 188 -36.87 2.15 -21.06
C ARG A 188 -37.40 0.79 -21.54
N SER A 189 -36.53 -0.21 -21.65
CA SER A 189 -36.92 -1.56 -22.08
C SER A 189 -37.97 -2.20 -21.17
N LEU A 190 -37.85 -2.03 -19.85
CA LEU A 190 -38.84 -2.53 -18.88
C LEU A 190 -40.16 -1.76 -18.99
N ALA A 191 -40.13 -0.45 -19.24
CA ALA A 191 -41.34 0.34 -19.47
C ALA A 191 -42.06 -0.10 -20.77
N GLU A 192 -41.31 -0.38 -21.84
CA GLU A 192 -41.87 -0.93 -23.08
C GLU A 192 -42.48 -2.33 -22.90
N GLU A 193 -41.83 -3.22 -22.14
CA GLU A 193 -42.34 -4.56 -21.85
C GLU A 193 -43.63 -4.50 -20.99
N ASN A 194 -43.64 -3.64 -19.97
CA ASN A 194 -44.83 -3.37 -19.16
C ASN A 194 -45.97 -2.74 -19.99
N GLN A 195 -45.67 -1.88 -20.95
CA GLN A 195 -46.67 -1.31 -21.86
C GLN A 195 -47.26 -2.38 -22.78
N LYS A 196 -46.41 -3.19 -23.45
CA LYS A 196 -46.84 -4.27 -24.37
C LYS A 196 -47.68 -5.33 -23.64
N THR A 197 -47.29 -5.71 -22.42
CA THR A 197 -48.07 -6.67 -21.62
C THR A 197 -49.40 -6.09 -21.15
N LEU A 198 -49.45 -4.80 -20.79
CA LEU A 198 -50.68 -4.08 -20.45
C LEU A 198 -51.62 -3.91 -21.66
N GLU A 199 -51.10 -3.73 -22.87
CA GLU A 199 -51.86 -3.71 -24.12
C GLU A 199 -52.48 -5.08 -24.42
N VAL A 200 -51.69 -6.16 -24.40
CA VAL A 200 -52.19 -7.54 -24.59
C VAL A 200 -53.23 -7.92 -23.54
N LEU A 201 -53.08 -7.48 -22.29
CA LEU A 201 -54.09 -7.69 -21.25
C LEU A 201 -55.39 -6.94 -21.54
N LYS A 202 -55.34 -5.70 -22.06
CA LYS A 202 -56.54 -4.94 -22.48
C LYS A 202 -57.25 -5.58 -23.68
N GLU A 203 -56.52 -6.02 -24.70
CA GLU A 203 -57.10 -6.71 -25.86
C GLU A 203 -57.80 -8.00 -25.44
N ARG A 204 -57.16 -8.77 -24.53
CA ARG A 204 -57.75 -9.96 -23.93
C ARG A 204 -58.99 -9.64 -23.08
N GLU A 205 -58.96 -8.57 -22.30
CA GLU A 205 -60.12 -8.12 -21.52
C GLU A 205 -61.29 -7.75 -22.43
N GLN A 206 -61.05 -6.97 -23.49
CA GLN A 206 -62.07 -6.60 -24.47
C GLN A 206 -62.67 -7.83 -25.17
N SER A 207 -61.84 -8.78 -25.61
CA SER A 207 -62.32 -10.03 -26.21
C SER A 207 -63.19 -10.85 -25.24
N LEU A 208 -62.84 -10.90 -23.95
CA LEU A 208 -63.64 -11.57 -22.92
C LEU A 208 -64.94 -10.81 -22.61
N GLN A 209 -64.93 -9.47 -22.63
CA GLN A 209 -66.13 -8.65 -22.48
C GLN A 209 -67.10 -8.85 -23.66
N ASP A 210 -66.62 -8.90 -24.90
CA ASP A 210 -67.45 -9.17 -26.08
C ASP A 210 -67.99 -10.61 -26.11
N GLN A 211 -67.17 -11.62 -25.77
CA GLN A 211 -67.65 -12.99 -25.60
C GLN A 211 -68.74 -13.09 -24.51
N LEU A 212 -68.55 -12.40 -23.38
CA LEU A 212 -69.55 -12.34 -22.31
C LEU A 212 -70.83 -11.62 -22.77
N ARG A 213 -70.72 -10.60 -23.64
CA ARG A 213 -71.86 -9.91 -24.24
C ARG A 213 -72.62 -10.83 -25.19
N GLN A 214 -71.92 -11.48 -26.12
CA GLN A 214 -72.49 -12.45 -27.06
C GLN A 214 -73.18 -13.61 -26.33
N ALA A 215 -72.60 -14.12 -25.24
CA ALA A 215 -73.21 -15.14 -24.41
C ALA A 215 -74.49 -14.65 -23.71
N LYS A 216 -74.51 -13.42 -23.18
CA LYS A 216 -75.71 -12.81 -22.59
C LYS A 216 -76.80 -12.55 -23.64
N ASP A 217 -76.43 -12.03 -24.80
CA ASP A 217 -77.35 -11.79 -25.92
C ASP A 217 -77.97 -13.11 -26.42
N SER A 218 -77.18 -14.18 -26.48
CA SER A 218 -77.64 -15.54 -26.80
C SER A 218 -78.58 -16.13 -25.73
N VAL A 219 -78.27 -15.96 -24.44
CA VAL A 219 -79.18 -16.37 -23.35
C VAL A 219 -80.49 -15.58 -23.44
N ALA A 220 -80.45 -14.28 -23.75
CA ALA A 220 -81.63 -13.44 -23.88
C ALA A 220 -82.50 -13.78 -25.12
N THR A 221 -81.90 -14.25 -26.23
CA THR A 221 -82.69 -14.76 -27.37
C THR A 221 -83.27 -16.14 -27.08
N ILE A 222 -82.52 -17.04 -26.42
CA ILE A 222 -83.03 -18.35 -25.98
C ILE A 222 -84.20 -18.18 -24.98
N GLN A 223 -84.10 -17.23 -24.05
CA GLN A 223 -85.21 -16.90 -23.13
C GLN A 223 -86.46 -16.44 -23.88
N LYS A 224 -86.34 -15.50 -24.82
CA LYS A 224 -87.47 -15.04 -25.65
C LYS A 224 -88.06 -16.16 -26.52
N LEU A 225 -87.23 -17.03 -27.08
CA LEU A 225 -87.69 -18.19 -27.85
C LEU A 225 -88.41 -19.21 -26.96
N HIS A 226 -87.95 -19.40 -25.71
CA HIS A 226 -88.63 -20.24 -24.74
C HIS A 226 -89.98 -19.63 -24.31
N GLU A 227 -90.04 -18.31 -24.06
CA GLU A 227 -91.29 -17.59 -23.74
C GLU A 227 -92.30 -17.74 -24.89
N LEU A 228 -91.87 -17.54 -26.14
CA LEU A 228 -92.69 -17.72 -27.34
C LEU A 228 -93.17 -19.18 -27.49
N ALA A 229 -92.28 -20.16 -27.36
CA ALA A 229 -92.65 -21.57 -27.43
C ALA A 229 -93.61 -21.98 -26.30
N GLN A 230 -93.45 -21.40 -25.09
CA GLN A 230 -94.34 -21.63 -23.96
C GLN A 230 -95.72 -20.99 -24.19
N SER A 231 -95.79 -19.80 -24.79
CA SER A 231 -97.07 -19.18 -25.17
C SER A 231 -97.78 -19.99 -26.26
N GLN A 232 -97.07 -20.47 -27.29
CA GLN A 232 -97.62 -21.34 -28.32
C GLN A 232 -98.11 -22.69 -27.76
N LEU A 233 -97.38 -23.30 -26.81
CA LEU A 233 -97.85 -24.50 -26.11
C LEU A 233 -99.09 -24.25 -25.25
N PHE A 234 -99.24 -23.04 -24.70
CA PHE A 234 -100.45 -22.64 -23.97
C PHE A 234 -101.63 -22.39 -24.91
N GLU A 235 -101.41 -21.73 -26.05
CA GLU A 235 -102.40 -21.53 -27.11
C GLU A 235 -102.90 -22.87 -27.70
N VAL A 236 -101.98 -23.78 -28.05
CA VAL A 236 -102.33 -25.11 -28.56
C VAL A 236 -103.04 -25.96 -27.50
N ARG A 237 -102.66 -25.84 -26.21
CA ARG A 237 -103.42 -26.45 -25.12
C ARG A 237 -104.84 -25.87 -25.03
N ALA A 238 -104.99 -24.54 -25.04
CA ALA A 238 -106.29 -23.90 -24.96
C ALA A 238 -107.19 -24.27 -26.15
N GLN A 239 -106.64 -24.32 -27.37
CA GLN A 239 -107.33 -24.81 -28.56
C GLN A 239 -107.71 -26.29 -28.44
N SER A 240 -106.83 -27.14 -27.89
CA SER A 240 -107.15 -28.55 -27.64
C SER A 240 -108.20 -28.74 -26.53
N GLU A 241 -108.26 -27.86 -25.53
CA GLU A 241 -109.27 -27.87 -24.47
C GLU A 241 -110.62 -27.34 -25.00
N GLU A 242 -110.61 -26.33 -25.87
CA GLU A 242 -111.78 -25.82 -26.61
C GLU A 242 -112.32 -26.86 -27.60
N GLU A 243 -111.47 -27.50 -28.41
CA GLU A 243 -111.85 -28.62 -29.28
C GLU A 243 -112.41 -29.80 -28.49
N TRP A 244 -111.81 -30.13 -27.34
CA TRP A 244 -112.29 -31.21 -26.49
C TRP A 244 -113.65 -30.87 -25.87
N ALA A 245 -113.85 -29.63 -25.41
CA ALA A 245 -115.14 -29.16 -24.91
C ALA A 245 -116.21 -29.12 -26.01
N ALA A 246 -115.86 -28.70 -27.23
CA ALA A 246 -116.75 -28.70 -28.39
C ALA A 246 -117.15 -30.14 -28.78
N LYS A 247 -116.17 -31.06 -28.89
CA LYS A 247 -116.42 -32.49 -29.15
C LYS A 247 -117.20 -33.16 -28.02
N GLN A 248 -116.99 -32.78 -26.76
CA GLN A 248 -117.81 -33.26 -25.64
C GLN A 248 -119.24 -32.72 -25.72
N SER A 249 -119.44 -31.47 -26.15
CA SER A 249 -120.77 -30.92 -26.41
C SER A 249 -121.46 -31.57 -27.60
N GLU A 250 -120.72 -31.92 -28.65
CA GLU A 250 -121.21 -32.70 -29.79
C GLU A 250 -121.60 -34.12 -29.36
N VAL A 251 -120.76 -34.81 -28.58
CA VAL A 251 -121.07 -36.12 -27.98
C VAL A 251 -122.30 -36.05 -27.08
N ASN A 252 -122.45 -34.99 -26.28
CA ASN A 252 -123.65 -34.80 -25.46
C ASN A 252 -124.90 -34.58 -26.33
N LEU A 253 -124.82 -33.79 -27.41
CA LEU A 253 -125.95 -33.57 -28.32
C LEU A 253 -126.30 -34.83 -29.12
N LEU A 254 -125.29 -35.59 -29.56
CA LEU A 254 -125.47 -36.91 -30.17
C LEU A 254 -126.04 -37.92 -29.16
N MET A 255 -125.70 -37.82 -27.87
CA MET A 255 -126.29 -38.63 -26.81
C MET A 255 -127.75 -38.25 -26.59
N ASP A 256 -128.11 -36.96 -26.54
CA ASP A 256 -129.50 -36.50 -26.51
C ASP A 256 -130.27 -36.95 -27.77
N GLU A 257 -129.63 -37.00 -28.94
CA GLU A 257 -130.22 -37.51 -30.18
C GLU A 257 -130.39 -39.03 -30.15
N VAL A 258 -129.43 -39.76 -29.59
CA VAL A 258 -129.52 -41.20 -29.36
C VAL A 258 -130.60 -41.52 -28.32
N GLU A 259 -130.76 -40.73 -27.25
CA GLU A 259 -131.86 -40.90 -26.28
C GLU A 259 -133.22 -40.56 -26.88
N ARG A 260 -133.33 -39.50 -27.70
CA ARG A 260 -134.54 -39.20 -28.49
C ARG A 260 -134.84 -40.30 -29.51
N ALA A 261 -133.82 -40.83 -30.19
CA ALA A 261 -133.95 -41.92 -31.14
C ALA A 261 -134.28 -43.25 -30.45
N GLN A 262 -133.72 -43.54 -29.28
CA GLN A 262 -134.06 -44.71 -28.45
C GLN A 262 -135.48 -44.59 -27.90
N THR A 263 -135.91 -43.41 -27.46
CA THR A 263 -137.30 -43.17 -27.02
C THR A 263 -138.27 -43.41 -28.18
N ARG A 264 -137.94 -42.90 -29.37
CA ARG A 264 -138.69 -43.16 -30.61
C ARG A 264 -138.58 -44.61 -31.10
N LEU A 265 -137.47 -45.29 -30.83
CA LEU A 265 -137.30 -46.71 -31.12
C LEU A 265 -138.12 -47.56 -30.14
N PHE A 266 -138.22 -47.20 -28.86
CA PHE A 266 -139.14 -47.83 -27.90
C PHE A 266 -140.60 -47.62 -28.28
N SER A 267 -140.99 -46.43 -28.79
CA SER A 267 -142.35 -46.22 -29.30
C SER A 267 -142.58 -47.05 -30.58
N LEU A 268 -141.64 -47.04 -31.52
CA LEU A 268 -141.67 -47.86 -32.73
C LEU A 268 -141.58 -49.36 -32.43
N GLU A 269 -140.96 -49.79 -31.33
CA GLU A 269 -140.90 -51.20 -30.90
C GLU A 269 -142.16 -51.63 -30.17
N ARG A 270 -142.84 -50.72 -29.47
CA ARG A 270 -144.21 -50.91 -28.97
C ARG A 270 -145.19 -51.03 -30.14
N GLU A 271 -145.08 -50.16 -31.14
CA GLU A 271 -145.85 -50.23 -32.40
C GLU A 271 -145.50 -51.49 -33.20
N LYS A 272 -144.22 -51.88 -33.29
CA LYS A 272 -143.75 -53.16 -33.88
C LYS A 272 -144.17 -54.37 -33.06
N GLY A 273 -144.48 -54.23 -31.77
CA GLY A 273 -145.15 -55.27 -30.97
C GLY A 273 -146.59 -55.50 -31.46
N VAL A 274 -147.34 -54.41 -31.66
CA VAL A 274 -148.68 -54.44 -32.24
C VAL A 274 -148.63 -54.93 -33.70
N LEU A 275 -147.71 -54.41 -34.51
CA LEU A 275 -147.55 -54.76 -35.92
C LEU A 275 -146.95 -56.16 -36.12
N ARG A 276 -146.13 -56.72 -35.21
CA ARG A 276 -145.71 -58.14 -35.27
C ARG A 276 -146.87 -59.10 -35.06
N SER A 277 -147.91 -58.72 -34.31
CA SER A 277 -149.17 -59.48 -34.29
C SER A 277 -150.00 -59.36 -35.58
N GLN A 278 -149.59 -58.46 -36.49
CA GLN A 278 -150.19 -58.24 -37.81
C GLN A 278 -149.23 -58.60 -38.97
N LEU A 279 -148.00 -59.03 -38.67
CA LEU A 279 -146.95 -59.47 -39.59
C LEU A 279 -146.44 -60.88 -39.24
N GLN A 280 -147.36 -61.73 -38.77
CA GLN A 280 -147.23 -63.19 -38.89
C GLN A 280 -147.92 -63.69 -40.18
N SER A 281 -147.88 -62.86 -41.22
CA SER A 281 -148.44 -63.09 -42.56
C SER A 281 -147.60 -62.28 -43.56
N ALA A 282 -147.03 -62.96 -44.57
CA ALA A 282 -145.92 -62.52 -45.44
C ALA A 282 -144.58 -62.31 -44.66
N ASN A 283 -143.62 -63.26 -44.66
CA ASN A 283 -142.79 -63.79 -45.77
C ASN A 283 -141.79 -62.71 -46.26
N GLU A 284 -140.49 -62.77 -45.92
CA GLU A 284 -139.39 -63.51 -46.61
C GLU A 284 -139.18 -63.00 -48.07
N GLU A 285 -137.96 -62.76 -48.60
CA GLU A 285 -136.60 -63.22 -48.22
C GLU A 285 -135.45 -62.40 -48.93
N ILE A 286 -134.16 -62.60 -48.55
CA ILE A 286 -132.89 -62.36 -49.35
C ILE A 286 -132.56 -60.86 -49.70
N GLY A 287 -131.33 -60.35 -49.92
CA GLY A 287 -129.91 -60.81 -49.97
C GLY A 287 -129.16 -60.10 -51.14
N ASP A 288 -127.82 -60.05 -51.33
CA ASP A 288 -126.61 -60.47 -50.57
C ASP A 288 -125.31 -59.93 -51.30
N LYS A 289 -124.14 -59.83 -50.62
CA LYS A 289 -122.73 -59.55 -51.12
C LYS A 289 -122.36 -58.16 -51.72
N LYS A 290 -121.09 -57.82 -52.04
CA LYS A 290 -119.73 -57.98 -51.38
C LYS A 290 -118.59 -57.43 -52.29
N GLY A 291 -117.65 -56.63 -51.75
CA GLY A 291 -116.30 -56.36 -52.34
C GLY A 291 -116.22 -55.31 -53.47
N ASP A 292 -115.03 -54.89 -53.93
CA ASP A 292 -113.67 -55.09 -53.40
C ASP A 292 -112.68 -53.97 -53.86
N ASN A 293 -111.48 -53.96 -53.28
CA ASN A 293 -110.34 -53.04 -53.47
C ASN A 293 -109.87 -52.84 -54.94
N SER A 294 -109.62 -51.58 -55.35
CA SER A 294 -109.02 -51.26 -56.66
C SER A 294 -108.16 -49.98 -56.70
N ASP A 295 -107.51 -49.57 -55.60
CA ASP A 295 -106.67 -48.34 -55.55
C ASP A 295 -105.24 -48.54 -55.00
N SER A 296 -104.89 -49.77 -54.61
CA SER A 296 -103.65 -50.04 -53.86
C SER A 296 -102.35 -49.80 -54.64
N THR A 297 -102.34 -49.87 -55.97
CA THR A 297 -101.11 -49.77 -56.78
C THR A 297 -100.61 -48.33 -56.96
N SER A 298 -101.50 -47.37 -57.23
CA SER A 298 -101.16 -45.94 -57.37
C SER A 298 -100.51 -45.36 -56.11
N ILE A 299 -101.05 -45.74 -54.95
CA ILE A 299 -100.55 -45.34 -53.62
C ILE A 299 -99.17 -45.96 -53.34
N LEU A 300 -98.90 -47.17 -53.84
CA LEU A 300 -97.60 -47.83 -53.67
C LEU A 300 -96.51 -47.24 -54.56
N GLU A 301 -96.78 -46.91 -55.83
CA GLU A 301 -95.79 -46.26 -56.71
C GLU A 301 -95.42 -44.85 -56.22
N SER A 302 -96.41 -44.07 -55.79
CA SER A 302 -96.16 -42.75 -55.17
C SER A 302 -95.46 -42.84 -53.81
N SER A 303 -95.74 -43.88 -53.01
CA SER A 303 -94.97 -44.19 -51.78
C SER A 303 -93.54 -44.65 -52.08
N LEU A 304 -93.29 -45.29 -53.23
CA LEU A 304 -91.96 -45.76 -53.61
C LEU A 304 -91.09 -44.58 -54.08
N SER A 305 -91.59 -43.72 -54.98
CA SER A 305 -90.87 -42.53 -55.44
C SER A 305 -90.55 -41.53 -54.32
N THR A 306 -91.44 -41.40 -53.32
CA THR A 306 -91.16 -40.58 -52.13
C THR A 306 -90.09 -41.19 -51.22
N LYS A 307 -90.04 -42.52 -51.08
CA LYS A 307 -88.94 -43.22 -50.38
C LYS A 307 -87.62 -43.13 -51.13
N GLU A 308 -87.60 -43.23 -52.45
CA GLU A 308 -86.38 -43.06 -53.26
C GLU A 308 -85.79 -41.66 -53.11
N LYS A 309 -86.63 -40.61 -53.10
CA LYS A 309 -86.21 -39.24 -52.79
C LYS A 309 -85.61 -39.13 -51.39
N LEU A 310 -86.34 -39.61 -50.37
CA LEU A 310 -85.85 -39.61 -48.98
C LEU A 310 -84.53 -40.38 -48.81
N ILE A 311 -84.34 -41.49 -49.54
CA ILE A 311 -83.07 -42.23 -49.57
C ILE A 311 -81.96 -41.38 -50.24
N SER A 312 -82.25 -40.65 -51.31
CA SER A 312 -81.26 -39.75 -51.92
C SER A 312 -80.89 -38.56 -51.02
N GLU A 313 -81.86 -37.99 -50.30
CA GLU A 313 -81.67 -36.92 -49.31
C GLU A 313 -80.85 -37.41 -48.12
N LEU A 314 -81.21 -38.55 -47.52
CA LEU A 314 -80.45 -39.19 -46.43
C LEU A 314 -79.02 -39.59 -46.85
N ASN A 315 -78.80 -39.99 -48.10
CA ASN A 315 -77.46 -40.27 -48.62
C ASN A 315 -76.63 -38.98 -48.80
N MET A 316 -77.24 -37.86 -49.19
CA MET A 316 -76.57 -36.56 -49.23
C MET A 316 -76.27 -36.04 -47.82
N GLU A 317 -77.17 -36.22 -46.85
CA GLU A 317 -76.93 -35.90 -45.45
C GLU A 317 -75.81 -36.77 -44.85
N LEU A 318 -75.82 -38.08 -45.10
CA LEU A 318 -74.72 -38.98 -44.72
C LEU A 318 -73.39 -38.52 -45.29
N HIS A 319 -73.33 -38.18 -46.59
CA HIS A 319 -72.09 -37.72 -47.20
C HIS A 319 -71.61 -36.37 -46.66
N ASN A 320 -72.52 -35.45 -46.33
CA ASN A 320 -72.20 -34.19 -45.66
C ASN A 320 -71.70 -34.42 -44.22
N ILE A 321 -72.27 -35.38 -43.49
CA ILE A 321 -71.83 -35.77 -42.14
C ILE A 321 -70.46 -36.48 -42.18
N GLU A 322 -70.23 -37.36 -43.15
CA GLU A 322 -68.94 -38.01 -43.36
C GLU A 322 -67.84 -37.00 -43.70
N THR A 323 -68.10 -36.08 -44.64
CA THR A 323 -67.11 -35.08 -45.07
C THR A 323 -66.81 -34.06 -43.98
N THR A 324 -67.81 -33.58 -43.23
CA THR A 324 -67.58 -32.73 -42.06
C THR A 324 -66.79 -33.47 -40.98
N LEU A 325 -67.14 -34.72 -40.65
CA LEU A 325 -66.40 -35.55 -39.70
C LEU A 325 -64.95 -35.82 -40.15
N THR A 326 -64.67 -35.98 -41.45
CA THR A 326 -63.27 -36.07 -41.92
C THR A 326 -62.51 -34.77 -41.78
N ASN A 327 -63.16 -33.62 -42.03
CA ASN A 327 -62.54 -32.30 -41.86
C ASN A 327 -62.24 -32.01 -40.38
N GLU A 328 -63.15 -32.32 -39.46
CA GLU A 328 -62.93 -32.21 -38.01
C GLU A 328 -61.79 -33.12 -37.55
N ARG A 329 -61.75 -34.38 -38.02
CA ARG A 329 -60.65 -35.32 -37.73
C ARG A 329 -59.31 -34.78 -38.23
N GLU A 330 -59.24 -34.21 -39.43
CA GLU A 330 -58.00 -33.62 -39.95
C GLU A 330 -57.59 -32.37 -39.14
N GLN A 331 -58.53 -31.50 -38.77
CA GLN A 331 -58.28 -30.37 -37.88
C GLN A 331 -57.72 -30.83 -36.52
N HIS A 332 -58.35 -31.81 -35.88
CA HIS A 332 -57.86 -32.38 -34.62
C HIS A 332 -56.48 -33.04 -34.75
N ILE A 333 -56.23 -33.79 -35.83
CA ILE A 333 -54.90 -34.37 -36.12
C ILE A 333 -53.85 -33.27 -36.28
N ASN A 334 -54.18 -32.16 -36.96
CA ASN A 334 -53.26 -31.05 -37.16
C ASN A 334 -53.06 -30.22 -35.88
N GLU A 335 -54.06 -30.10 -35.00
CA GLU A 335 -53.89 -29.48 -33.69
C GLU A 335 -53.05 -30.35 -32.74
N ILE A 336 -53.26 -31.67 -32.73
CA ILE A 336 -52.41 -32.63 -32.00
C ILE A 336 -50.94 -32.53 -32.46
N LYS A 337 -50.68 -32.35 -33.77
CA LYS A 337 -49.32 -32.10 -34.28
C LYS A 337 -48.72 -30.80 -33.71
N LYS A 338 -49.46 -29.68 -33.71
CA LYS A 338 -48.99 -28.41 -33.12
C LYS A 338 -48.71 -28.54 -31.63
N LEU A 339 -49.62 -29.17 -30.88
CA LEU A 339 -49.49 -29.37 -29.44
C LEU A 339 -48.28 -30.26 -29.10
N ASN A 340 -48.01 -31.31 -29.88
CA ASN A 340 -46.81 -32.13 -29.72
C ASN A 340 -45.51 -31.38 -30.03
N ILE A 341 -45.50 -30.49 -31.05
CA ILE A 341 -44.33 -29.63 -31.33
C ILE A 341 -44.09 -28.68 -30.15
N LEU A 342 -45.12 -27.99 -29.69
CA LEU A 342 -45.03 -27.04 -28.57
C LEU A 342 -44.66 -27.76 -27.26
N LEU A 343 -45.13 -28.98 -27.03
CA LEU A 343 -44.72 -29.81 -25.90
C LEU A 343 -43.22 -30.12 -25.96
N ASN A 344 -42.72 -30.61 -27.10
CA ASN A 344 -41.29 -30.89 -27.30
C ASN A 344 -40.42 -29.63 -27.08
N GLU A 345 -40.86 -28.46 -27.55
CA GLU A 345 -40.18 -27.18 -27.31
C GLU A 345 -40.14 -26.82 -25.81
N LYS A 346 -41.23 -27.04 -25.07
CA LYS A 346 -41.27 -26.80 -23.62
C LYS A 346 -40.45 -27.83 -22.82
N GLU A 347 -40.41 -29.08 -23.24
CA GLU A 347 -39.56 -30.11 -22.63
C GLU A 347 -38.08 -29.82 -22.86
N ALA A 348 -37.68 -29.41 -24.08
CA ALA A 348 -36.32 -29.00 -24.39
C ALA A 348 -35.88 -27.79 -23.55
N ALA A 349 -36.72 -26.74 -23.48
CA ALA A 349 -36.46 -25.56 -22.66
C ALA A 349 -36.40 -25.88 -21.15
N LEU A 350 -37.24 -26.82 -20.67
CA LEU A 350 -37.16 -27.31 -19.28
C LEU A 350 -35.84 -28.02 -19.01
N GLU A 351 -35.35 -28.84 -19.94
CA GLU A 351 -34.11 -29.59 -19.76
C GLU A 351 -32.86 -28.69 -19.86
N GLU A 352 -32.92 -27.62 -20.65
CA GLU A 352 -31.92 -26.54 -20.66
C GLU A 352 -31.92 -25.75 -19.34
N MET A 353 -33.09 -25.32 -18.86
CA MET A 353 -33.23 -24.65 -17.56
C MET A 353 -32.79 -25.53 -16.38
N LYS A 354 -33.00 -26.85 -16.42
CA LYS A 354 -32.45 -27.79 -15.43
C LYS A 354 -30.92 -27.83 -15.46
N LYS A 355 -30.30 -27.86 -16.65
CA LYS A 355 -28.84 -27.85 -16.80
C LYS A 355 -28.24 -26.54 -16.30
N GLU A 356 -28.88 -25.40 -16.57
CA GLU A 356 -28.51 -24.12 -15.97
C GLU A 356 -28.64 -24.14 -14.43
N LEU A 357 -29.71 -24.74 -13.89
CA LEU A 357 -29.90 -24.82 -12.44
C LEU A 357 -28.88 -25.74 -11.76
N GLN A 358 -28.42 -26.78 -12.46
CA GLN A 358 -27.33 -27.68 -11.99
C GLN A 358 -25.94 -27.07 -12.14
N SER A 359 -25.71 -26.16 -13.10
CA SER A 359 -24.41 -25.50 -13.30
C SER A 359 -24.24 -24.23 -12.45
N LYS A 360 -25.34 -23.63 -11.96
CA LYS A 360 -25.30 -22.52 -11.01
C LYS A 360 -24.73 -22.99 -9.66
N PRO A 361 -23.77 -22.25 -9.05
CA PRO A 361 -23.21 -22.62 -7.76
C PRO A 361 -24.28 -22.81 -6.68
N THR A 362 -24.27 -23.95 -6.02
CA THR A 362 -25.18 -24.24 -4.90
C THR A 362 -24.99 -23.22 -3.79
N GLU A 363 -26.07 -22.86 -3.08
CA GLU A 363 -26.06 -21.92 -1.94
C GLU A 363 -24.94 -22.27 -0.93
N LYS A 364 -24.81 -23.56 -0.56
CA LYS A 364 -23.72 -24.07 0.29
C LYS A 364 -22.32 -23.75 -0.24
N LEU A 365 -22.08 -23.86 -1.55
CA LEU A 365 -20.79 -23.54 -2.16
C LEU A 365 -20.51 -22.03 -2.15
N VAL A 366 -21.55 -21.21 -2.32
CA VAL A 366 -21.44 -19.75 -2.19
C VAL A 366 -21.12 -19.36 -0.75
N ASP A 367 -21.76 -20.00 0.24
CA ASP A 367 -21.50 -19.77 1.66
C ASP A 367 -20.13 -20.28 2.10
N ASP A 368 -19.70 -21.47 1.64
CA ASP A 368 -18.35 -21.98 1.90
C ASP A 368 -17.27 -21.05 1.29
N LEU A 369 -17.53 -20.46 0.13
CA LEU A 369 -16.64 -19.45 -0.46
C LEU A 369 -16.66 -18.14 0.33
N ARG A 370 -17.82 -17.67 0.79
CA ARG A 370 -17.95 -16.48 1.68
C ARG A 370 -17.23 -16.69 3.00
N LYS A 371 -17.36 -17.87 3.62
CA LYS A 371 -16.63 -18.27 4.83
C LYS A 371 -15.12 -18.31 4.60
N LYS A 372 -14.66 -18.97 3.53
CA LYS A 372 -13.24 -18.98 3.15
C LYS A 372 -12.68 -17.57 2.92
N VAL A 373 -13.45 -16.66 2.32
CA VAL A 373 -13.06 -15.25 2.18
C VAL A 373 -13.00 -14.53 3.54
N LYS A 374 -13.99 -14.69 4.43
CA LYS A 374 -13.92 -14.14 5.80
C LYS A 374 -12.72 -14.66 6.59
N ILE A 375 -12.44 -15.97 6.52
CA ILE A 375 -11.29 -16.60 7.20
C ILE A 375 -9.96 -16.07 6.65
N LEU A 376 -9.82 -15.95 5.32
CA LEU A 376 -8.63 -15.36 4.69
C LEU A 376 -8.49 -13.86 5.03
N GLN A 377 -9.59 -13.12 5.14
CA GLN A 377 -9.57 -11.72 5.56
C GLN A 377 -9.15 -11.59 7.05
N ALA A 378 -9.65 -12.46 7.92
CA ALA A 378 -9.24 -12.51 9.32
C ALA A 378 -7.73 -12.83 9.47
N VAL A 379 -7.26 -13.90 8.84
CA VAL A 379 -5.87 -14.38 8.93
C VAL A 379 -4.89 -13.43 8.20
N GLY A 380 -5.33 -12.74 7.14
CA GLY A 380 -4.51 -11.81 6.37
C GLY A 380 -4.43 -10.39 6.91
N TYR A 381 -5.43 -9.93 7.67
CA TYR A 381 -5.54 -8.52 8.10
C TYR A 381 -5.76 -8.31 9.60
N ASN A 382 -5.93 -9.37 10.42
CA ASN A 382 -6.16 -9.29 11.87
C ASN A 382 -7.29 -8.31 12.29
N SER A 383 -8.30 -8.14 11.42
CA SER A 383 -9.27 -7.03 11.49
C SER A 383 -10.73 -7.49 11.41
N ILE A 384 -11.10 -8.48 12.22
CA ILE A 384 -12.50 -8.94 12.39
C ILE A 384 -12.81 -9.04 13.90
N GLU A 385 -13.96 -8.50 14.29
CA GLU A 385 -14.47 -8.49 15.67
C GLU A 385 -14.84 -9.92 16.11
N ALA A 386 -14.60 -10.26 17.38
CA ALA A 386 -14.61 -11.64 17.86
C ALA A 386 -15.95 -12.38 17.65
N GLU A 387 -17.07 -11.66 17.72
CA GLU A 387 -18.41 -12.23 17.53
C GLU A 387 -18.65 -12.72 16.09
N ASP A 388 -18.06 -12.05 15.10
CA ASP A 388 -18.19 -12.40 13.68
C ASP A 388 -17.23 -13.56 13.26
N TRP A 389 -16.30 -13.93 14.15
CA TRP A 389 -15.43 -15.11 14.04
C TRP A 389 -16.14 -16.42 14.42
N GLU A 390 -16.89 -16.43 15.53
CA GLU A 390 -17.56 -17.66 16.01
C GLU A 390 -18.66 -18.13 15.04
N VAL A 391 -19.36 -17.20 14.39
CA VAL A 391 -20.40 -17.52 13.38
C VAL A 391 -19.80 -18.12 12.11
N ALA A 392 -18.58 -17.73 11.73
CA ALA A 392 -17.93 -18.24 10.51
C ALA A 392 -17.43 -19.69 10.67
N THR A 393 -16.84 -20.00 11.83
CA THR A 393 -16.07 -21.22 12.14
C THR A 393 -16.92 -22.43 12.57
N SER A 394 -18.24 -22.29 12.57
CA SER A 394 -19.23 -23.24 13.13
C SER A 394 -19.41 -24.58 12.38
N GLY A 395 -18.44 -25.03 11.57
CA GLY A 395 -18.52 -26.25 10.77
C GLY A 395 -17.35 -27.20 11.00
N GLU A 396 -17.61 -28.47 11.30
CA GLU A 396 -16.61 -29.44 11.80
C GLU A 396 -15.37 -29.60 10.89
N GLU A 397 -15.55 -29.68 9.56
CA GLU A 397 -14.43 -29.79 8.62
C GLU A 397 -13.64 -28.47 8.47
N MET A 398 -14.31 -27.33 8.61
CA MET A 398 -13.71 -25.99 8.52
C MET A 398 -12.88 -25.68 9.78
N SER A 399 -13.43 -25.97 10.96
CA SER A 399 -12.76 -25.84 12.27
C SER A 399 -11.39 -26.52 12.32
N LYS A 400 -11.22 -27.67 11.65
CA LYS A 400 -9.94 -28.37 11.56
C LYS A 400 -8.90 -27.64 10.69
N MET A 401 -9.31 -27.00 9.60
CA MET A 401 -8.43 -26.18 8.76
C MET A 401 -8.09 -24.86 9.46
N GLU A 402 -9.06 -24.24 10.11
CA GLU A 402 -8.90 -23.00 10.89
C GLU A 402 -7.95 -23.21 12.07
N SER A 403 -8.07 -24.32 12.81
CA SER A 403 -7.13 -24.69 13.87
C SER A 403 -5.70 -24.87 13.35
N LEU A 404 -5.51 -25.43 12.15
CA LEU A 404 -4.19 -25.58 11.52
C LEU A 404 -3.61 -24.23 11.06
N LEU A 405 -4.45 -23.31 10.56
CA LEU A 405 -4.02 -21.98 10.17
C LEU A 405 -3.69 -21.10 11.39
N LEU A 406 -4.49 -21.16 12.46
CA LEU A 406 -4.23 -20.45 13.71
C LEU A 406 -2.97 -20.97 14.43
N ASP A 407 -2.78 -22.29 14.51
CA ASP A 407 -1.57 -22.89 15.10
C ASP A 407 -0.32 -22.52 14.29
N LYS A 408 -0.40 -22.57 12.95
CA LYS A 408 0.69 -22.13 12.08
C LYS A 408 0.97 -20.63 12.20
N ASN A 409 -0.04 -19.78 12.32
CA ASN A 409 0.16 -18.34 12.48
C ASN A 409 0.82 -18.03 13.84
N ARG A 410 0.26 -18.55 14.94
CA ARG A 410 0.85 -18.46 16.29
C ARG A 410 2.28 -18.97 16.33
N LYS A 411 2.59 -20.05 15.61
CA LYS A 411 3.95 -20.58 15.47
C LYS A 411 4.88 -19.60 14.73
N MET A 412 4.44 -18.99 13.62
CA MET A 412 5.23 -17.96 12.93
C MET A 412 5.40 -16.68 13.77
N GLU A 413 4.40 -16.28 14.55
CA GLU A 413 4.50 -15.19 15.53
C GLU A 413 5.50 -15.51 16.64
N HIS A 414 5.52 -16.77 17.12
CA HIS A 414 6.49 -17.24 18.09
C HIS A 414 7.91 -17.32 17.52
N GLU A 415 8.08 -17.77 16.28
CA GLU A 415 9.36 -17.78 15.58
C GLU A 415 9.86 -16.34 15.30
N LEU A 416 8.97 -15.42 14.90
CA LEU A 416 9.27 -13.99 14.75
C LEU A 416 9.68 -13.32 16.06
N THR A 417 8.99 -13.61 17.17
CA THR A 417 9.33 -13.04 18.49
C THR A 417 10.63 -13.62 19.02
N GLN A 418 10.89 -14.93 18.87
CA GLN A 418 12.20 -15.52 19.15
C GLN A 418 13.32 -14.89 18.32
N LEU A 419 13.09 -14.65 17.02
CA LEU A 419 14.09 -14.02 16.14
C LEU A 419 14.34 -12.56 16.54
N LYS A 420 13.30 -11.79 16.89
CA LYS A 420 13.45 -10.42 17.44
C LYS A 420 14.27 -10.41 18.73
N ILE A 421 14.01 -11.34 19.66
CA ILE A 421 14.80 -11.47 20.90
C ILE A 421 16.26 -11.78 20.56
N LYS A 422 16.53 -12.79 19.74
CA LYS A 422 17.89 -13.16 19.29
C LYS A 422 18.61 -12.01 18.58
N ILE A 423 17.89 -11.17 17.82
CA ILE A 423 18.44 -9.95 17.22
C ILE A 423 18.82 -8.93 18.31
N SER A 424 17.96 -8.67 19.29
CA SER A 424 18.29 -7.75 20.40
C SER A 424 19.43 -8.24 21.30
N GLU A 425 19.53 -9.55 21.54
CA GLU A 425 20.69 -10.18 22.21
C GLU A 425 21.98 -10.00 21.39
N LYS A 426 21.89 -10.07 20.05
CA LYS A 426 23.04 -9.87 19.17
C LYS A 426 23.45 -8.41 19.07
N VAL A 427 22.51 -7.48 18.98
CA VAL A 427 22.79 -6.02 18.99
C VAL A 427 23.46 -5.62 20.30
N THR A 428 22.91 -6.00 21.45
CA THR A 428 23.55 -5.71 22.76
C THR A 428 24.91 -6.40 22.93
N SER A 429 25.11 -7.59 22.35
CA SER A 429 26.45 -8.22 22.29
C SER A 429 27.44 -7.50 21.38
N LEU A 430 26.96 -6.83 20.32
CA LEU A 430 27.77 -6.00 19.42
C LEU A 430 28.17 -4.70 20.12
N GLU A 431 27.21 -3.97 20.69
CA GLU A 431 27.43 -2.73 21.43
C GLU A 431 28.46 -2.91 22.57
N THR A 432 28.38 -4.03 23.30
CA THR A 432 29.35 -4.36 24.37
C THR A 432 30.71 -4.86 23.85
N ALA A 433 30.83 -5.23 22.57
CA ALA A 433 32.10 -5.51 21.92
C ALA A 433 32.73 -4.22 21.36
N GLU A 434 31.94 -3.36 20.71
CA GLU A 434 32.35 -2.05 20.22
C GLU A 434 32.82 -1.13 21.36
N GLY A 435 32.10 -1.11 22.49
CA GLY A 435 32.52 -0.39 23.70
C GLY A 435 33.87 -0.88 24.23
N LYS A 436 34.16 -2.19 24.18
CA LYS A 436 35.47 -2.76 24.56
C LYS A 436 36.56 -2.43 23.55
N ILE A 437 36.24 -2.36 22.26
CA ILE A 437 37.18 -1.90 21.23
C ILE A 437 37.57 -0.44 21.51
N ILE A 438 36.60 0.43 21.80
CA ILE A 438 36.87 1.83 22.17
C ILE A 438 37.73 1.93 23.44
N GLU A 439 37.41 1.15 24.48
CA GLU A 439 38.20 1.11 25.73
C GLU A 439 39.64 0.61 25.50
N LEU A 440 39.83 -0.41 24.65
CA LEU A 440 41.15 -0.94 24.32
C LEU A 440 41.95 0.02 23.44
N THR A 441 41.33 0.66 22.46
CA THR A 441 41.96 1.72 21.65
C THR A 441 42.40 2.89 22.53
N ALA A 442 41.55 3.36 23.45
CA ALA A 442 41.93 4.42 24.39
C ALA A 442 43.13 4.04 25.27
N LYS A 443 43.22 2.77 25.72
CA LYS A 443 44.39 2.25 26.45
C LYS A 443 45.64 2.11 25.58
N VAL A 444 45.50 1.76 24.30
CA VAL A 444 46.61 1.74 23.34
C VAL A 444 47.12 3.16 23.09
N ASP A 445 46.24 4.14 22.91
CA ASP A 445 46.60 5.55 22.77
C ASP A 445 47.30 6.09 24.02
N GLU A 446 46.83 5.74 25.23
CA GLU A 446 47.47 6.11 26.48
C GLU A 446 48.84 5.45 26.65
N GLN A 447 48.97 4.16 26.30
CA GLN A 447 50.25 3.45 26.29
C GLN A 447 51.22 4.04 25.25
N GLN A 448 50.76 4.41 24.05
CA GLN A 448 51.58 5.11 23.07
C GLN A 448 52.06 6.47 23.59
N LYS A 449 51.18 7.27 24.22
CA LYS A 449 51.54 8.55 24.83
C LYS A 449 52.51 8.39 26.00
N LEU A 450 52.42 7.30 26.76
CA LEU A 450 53.37 6.97 27.83
C LEU A 450 54.72 6.51 27.27
N ILE A 451 54.73 5.65 26.24
CA ILE A 451 55.94 5.22 25.54
C ILE A 451 56.64 6.44 24.93
N GLN A 452 55.91 7.32 24.23
CA GLN A 452 56.45 8.57 23.66
C GLN A 452 57.14 9.43 24.72
N LYS A 453 56.53 9.61 25.91
CA LYS A 453 57.15 10.32 27.03
C LYS A 453 58.41 9.63 27.56
N LEU A 454 58.38 8.31 27.70
CA LEU A 454 59.53 7.53 28.17
C LEU A 454 60.68 7.56 27.14
N GLU A 455 60.37 7.53 25.84
CA GLU A 455 61.36 7.70 24.76
C GLU A 455 61.94 9.12 24.77
N ASP A 456 61.11 10.16 24.93
CA ASP A 456 61.54 11.56 25.08
C ASP A 456 62.43 11.77 26.33
N ASP A 457 62.09 11.14 27.46
CA ASP A 457 62.84 11.28 28.72
C ASP A 457 64.13 10.44 28.71
N ILE A 458 64.14 9.29 28.05
CA ILE A 458 65.38 8.55 27.72
C ILE A 458 66.26 9.38 26.79
N LEU A 459 65.70 10.04 25.78
CA LEU A 459 66.42 10.96 24.88
C LEU A 459 67.05 12.10 25.67
N LYS A 460 66.30 12.81 26.53
CA LYS A 460 66.80 13.87 27.42
C LYS A 460 67.91 13.35 28.34
N GLY A 461 67.73 12.17 28.93
CA GLY A 461 68.73 11.51 29.78
C GLY A 461 70.03 11.20 29.03
N TYR A 462 69.94 10.68 27.80
CA TYR A 462 71.10 10.44 26.94
C TYR A 462 71.75 11.72 26.41
N SER A 463 70.98 12.80 26.17
CA SER A 463 71.52 14.13 25.85
C SER A 463 72.29 14.76 27.02
N SER A 464 72.07 14.31 28.25
CA SER A 464 72.72 14.86 29.45
C SER A 464 74.11 14.26 29.74
N LYS A 465 74.73 13.53 28.79
CA LYS A 465 75.99 12.79 29.00
C LYS A 465 77.25 13.65 29.13
N ASP A 466 77.14 14.97 28.98
CA ASP A 466 78.22 15.95 29.17
C ASP A 466 78.17 16.67 30.55
N ARG A 467 77.75 15.99 31.62
CA ARG A 467 78.11 16.40 33.00
C ARG A 467 78.51 15.21 33.88
N LYS A 468 79.66 15.37 34.53
CA LYS A 468 80.43 14.30 35.17
C LYS A 468 80.32 14.32 36.70
N GLY A 469 79.65 13.30 37.25
CA GLY A 469 79.96 12.72 38.57
C GLY A 469 79.31 13.31 39.83
N ASN A 470 79.14 12.42 40.82
CA ASN A 470 78.95 12.64 42.26
C ASN A 470 77.85 13.62 42.73
N LEU A 471 76.61 13.13 42.74
CA LEU A 471 75.69 13.15 43.90
C LEU A 471 74.86 11.85 43.78
N PHE A 472 74.91 10.88 44.69
CA PHE A 472 74.68 10.93 46.14
C PHE A 472 73.24 11.39 46.42
N ASP A 473 72.28 10.45 46.43
CA ASP A 473 71.94 9.56 47.56
C ASP A 473 70.97 10.29 48.51
N ASP A 474 69.71 10.32 48.10
CA ASP A 474 68.51 10.72 48.83
C ASP A 474 67.28 10.15 48.07
N TRP A 475 66.08 10.24 48.66
CA TRP A 475 64.83 9.59 48.23
C TRP A 475 64.76 8.09 48.45
N ASP A 476 64.87 7.69 49.73
CA ASP A 476 64.12 6.53 50.23
C ASP A 476 63.18 6.95 51.37
N HIS A 477 62.08 6.20 51.51
CA HIS A 477 61.09 6.22 52.58
C HIS A 477 60.30 7.52 52.86
N SER A 478 59.01 7.47 52.53
CA SER A 478 57.99 7.82 53.53
C SER A 478 56.90 6.73 53.53
N GLU A 479 56.61 6.17 54.71
CA GLU A 479 55.77 4.97 54.87
C GLU A 479 54.29 5.31 55.05
N VAL A 480 53.40 4.60 54.34
CA VAL A 480 52.20 3.86 54.86
C VAL A 480 51.79 2.86 53.75
N GLY A 481 51.55 1.57 53.96
CA GLY A 481 51.75 0.71 55.13
C GLY A 481 51.04 -0.66 54.94
N GLY A 482 51.76 -1.78 55.09
CA GLY A 482 51.26 -3.17 54.93
C GLY A 482 52.25 -4.05 54.13
N VAL A 483 52.94 -5.06 54.71
CA VAL A 483 52.44 -6.41 55.09
C VAL A 483 52.08 -7.22 53.83
N GLU A 484 52.70 -8.35 53.43
CA GLU A 484 53.76 -9.27 53.92
C GLU A 484 54.21 -10.17 52.71
N LEU A 485 55.33 -10.91 52.58
CA LEU A 485 56.61 -11.12 53.32
C LEU A 485 57.64 -11.94 52.43
N TYR A 486 58.83 -12.22 52.98
CA TYR A 486 59.81 -13.32 52.69
C TYR A 486 60.70 -13.39 51.40
N GLU A 487 62.02 -13.23 51.64
CA GLU A 487 63.21 -13.94 51.10
C GLU A 487 63.27 -14.44 49.63
N ASN A 488 64.33 -14.16 48.85
CA ASN A 488 65.74 -14.46 49.17
C ASN A 488 66.75 -13.55 48.44
N ALA A 489 67.99 -13.52 48.93
CA ALA A 489 69.11 -12.85 48.28
C ALA A 489 70.26 -13.83 47.97
N ASP A 490 70.68 -13.90 46.69
CA ASP A 490 72.10 -14.00 46.25
C ASP A 490 72.23 -14.38 44.76
N GLN A 491 72.59 -13.41 43.90
CA GLN A 491 73.33 -13.63 42.62
C GLN A 491 73.76 -12.33 41.91
N LYS A 492 74.23 -11.33 42.68
CA LYS A 492 74.55 -9.99 42.16
C LYS A 492 75.91 -9.89 41.45
N HIS A 493 76.18 -10.77 40.47
CA HIS A 493 77.40 -10.66 39.64
C HIS A 493 77.37 -11.26 38.21
N LEU A 494 76.21 -11.74 37.71
CA LEU A 494 76.09 -12.35 36.36
C LEU A 494 75.19 -11.58 35.36
N LEU A 495 74.40 -10.60 35.84
CA LEU A 495 73.25 -10.07 35.09
C LEU A 495 73.57 -9.25 33.82
N ASP A 496 74.70 -8.56 33.77
CA ASP A 496 75.04 -7.64 32.65
C ASP A 496 75.15 -8.36 31.30
N GLN A 497 75.61 -9.61 31.28
CA GLN A 497 75.75 -10.38 30.05
C GLN A 497 74.42 -11.02 29.61
N ASP A 498 73.59 -11.43 30.57
CA ASP A 498 72.27 -12.00 30.28
C ASP A 498 71.23 -10.96 29.86
N GLN A 499 71.32 -9.69 30.28
CA GLN A 499 70.45 -8.64 29.74
C GLN A 499 70.65 -8.45 28.23
N SER A 500 71.90 -8.48 27.74
CA SER A 500 72.19 -8.44 26.30
C SER A 500 71.66 -9.66 25.55
N SER A 501 71.71 -10.84 26.19
CA SER A 501 71.13 -12.09 25.67
C SER A 501 69.61 -12.00 25.58
N MET A 502 68.96 -11.53 26.65
CA MET A 502 67.51 -11.43 26.77
C MET A 502 66.93 -10.38 25.82
N LEU A 503 67.56 -9.21 25.64
CA LEU A 503 67.16 -8.26 24.59
C LEU A 503 67.25 -8.87 23.19
N LYS A 504 68.26 -9.71 22.91
CA LYS A 504 68.35 -10.45 21.63
C LYS A 504 67.21 -11.45 21.46
N VAL A 505 66.81 -12.16 22.50
CA VAL A 505 65.66 -13.07 22.48
C VAL A 505 64.35 -12.29 22.27
N ILE A 506 64.15 -11.18 22.98
CA ILE A 506 62.95 -10.33 22.86
C ILE A 506 62.84 -9.73 21.45
N CYS A 507 63.94 -9.20 20.88
CA CYS A 507 63.95 -8.73 19.50
C CYS A 507 63.62 -9.85 18.49
N ASN A 508 64.23 -11.04 18.63
CA ASN A 508 63.93 -12.18 17.76
C ASN A 508 62.47 -12.67 17.90
N GLN A 509 61.86 -12.56 19.08
CA GLN A 509 60.44 -12.86 19.27
C GLN A 509 59.55 -11.78 18.63
N ARG A 510 59.81 -10.49 18.91
CA ARG A 510 59.12 -9.34 18.28
C ARG A 510 59.14 -9.44 16.76
N ASP A 511 60.29 -9.77 16.18
CA ASP A 511 60.46 -9.80 14.73
C ASP A 511 59.82 -11.06 14.10
N ARG A 512 59.71 -12.17 14.85
CA ARG A 512 58.82 -13.31 14.50
C ARG A 512 57.34 -12.94 14.55
N PHE A 513 56.90 -12.20 15.56
CA PHE A 513 55.50 -11.72 15.63
C PHE A 513 55.18 -10.73 14.48
N ARG A 514 56.13 -9.84 14.12
CA ARG A 514 56.01 -8.94 12.95
C ARG A 514 56.13 -9.65 11.59
N ALA A 515 56.68 -10.86 11.53
CA ALA A 515 56.58 -11.71 10.36
C ALA A 515 55.17 -12.31 10.27
N ARG A 516 54.70 -12.94 11.36
CA ARG A 516 53.39 -13.58 11.44
C ARG A 516 52.20 -12.65 11.21
N LEU A 517 52.29 -11.41 11.71
CA LEU A 517 51.27 -10.38 11.47
C LEU A 517 51.10 -10.10 9.97
N ARG A 518 52.20 -9.94 9.23
CA ARG A 518 52.16 -9.74 7.77
C ARG A 518 51.66 -10.98 7.03
N GLU A 519 52.06 -12.18 7.46
CA GLU A 519 51.49 -13.45 6.94
C GLU A 519 49.97 -13.56 7.17
N THR A 520 49.39 -12.81 8.13
CA THR A 520 47.93 -12.71 8.36
C THR A 520 47.28 -11.44 7.79
N GLU A 521 48.05 -10.53 7.19
CA GLU A 521 47.58 -9.33 6.48
C GLU A 521 47.62 -9.52 4.95
N GLU A 522 48.38 -10.51 4.45
CA GLU A 522 48.52 -10.87 3.04
C GLU A 522 47.66 -12.10 2.63
N ALA A 523 46.72 -12.56 3.47
CA ALA A 523 45.92 -13.79 3.30
C ALA A 523 44.41 -13.60 3.57
#